data_AF-A0A7J4IJ82-F1
#
_entry.id   AF-A0A7J4IJ82-F1
#
_cell.length_a   1.000
_cell.length_b   1.000
_cell.length_c   1.000
_cell.angle_alpha   90.00
_cell.angle_beta   90.00
_cell.angle_gamma   90.00
#
_symmetry.space_group_name_H-M   'P 1'
#
loop_
_entity.id
_entity.type
_entity.pdbx_description
1 polymer ?
#
loop_
_entity_poly.entity_id
_entity_poly.type
_entity_poly.pdbx_seq_one_letter_code
_entity_poly.pdbx_strand_id
1 'polypeptide(L)'
;MAFHPPVAIVAKAGDAGKYKTGLPSWNMVLRGFFSGAFIAMGAGLATVCSTGIQGNAAAVAAGFVNAGFAAPGIQQLVLGAVFPVGLIITILTGAELFTGDAMLAPVAAFIHKVSWASVLNLWVWVYIGNLIGSIVWAYIMTYGPYTSVSTTGAITASGFGLRAVQIALAKVSYFGTAGLWSAF
;
A
#
# COMPACT_ATOMS: atom_id res chain seq x y z
N MET A 1 -14.53 10.43 27.73
CA MET A 1 -14.21 9.01 27.47
C MET A 1 -13.48 8.94 26.14
N ALA A 2 -12.32 8.28 26.07
CA ALA A 2 -11.52 8.21 24.83
C ALA A 2 -12.20 7.40 23.70
N PHE A 3 -13.25 6.65 24.04
CA PHE A 3 -14.01 5.81 23.10
C PHE A 3 -15.44 6.33 22.94
N HIS A 4 -15.91 6.35 21.71
CA HIS A 4 -17.29 6.73 21.37
C HIS A 4 -18.16 5.48 21.23
N PRO A 5 -19.45 5.54 21.61
CA PRO A 5 -20.38 4.46 21.32
C PRO A 5 -20.57 4.30 19.79
N PRO A 6 -20.95 3.11 19.30
CA PRO A 6 -21.09 2.84 17.86
C PRO A 6 -21.92 3.89 17.11
N VAL A 7 -23.03 4.36 17.70
CA VAL A 7 -23.88 5.40 17.11
C VAL A 7 -23.13 6.72 16.86
N ALA A 8 -22.26 7.13 17.79
CA ALA A 8 -21.47 8.34 17.64
C ALA A 8 -20.31 8.16 16.65
N ILE A 9 -19.79 6.93 16.48
CA ILE A 9 -18.80 6.62 15.45
C ILE A 9 -19.41 6.75 14.05
N VAL A 10 -20.61 6.20 13.83
CA VAL A 10 -21.30 6.30 12.53
C VAL A 10 -21.56 7.75 12.15
N ALA A 11 -22.02 8.58 13.12
CA ALA A 11 -22.23 10.00 12.88
C ALA A 11 -20.94 10.72 12.45
N LYS A 12 -19.83 10.47 13.17
CA LYS A 12 -18.51 11.04 12.86
C LYS A 12 -17.95 10.54 11.53
N ALA A 13 -18.11 9.27 11.21
CA ALA A 13 -17.71 8.70 9.93
C ALA A 13 -18.47 9.37 8.77
N GLY A 14 -19.76 9.63 8.94
CA GLY A 14 -20.57 10.37 7.98
C GLY A 14 -20.16 11.84 7.82
N ASP A 15 -19.79 12.53 8.91
CA ASP A 15 -19.26 13.89 8.84
C ASP A 15 -17.91 13.95 8.12
N ALA A 16 -17.03 12.96 8.38
CA ALA A 16 -15.78 12.82 7.65
C ALA A 16 -16.04 12.57 6.15
N GLY A 17 -16.94 11.66 5.79
CA GLY A 17 -17.30 11.42 4.39
C GLY A 17 -17.86 12.65 3.69
N LYS A 18 -18.68 13.46 4.39
CA LYS A 18 -19.18 14.74 3.88
C LYS A 18 -18.04 15.74 3.63
N TYR A 19 -17.10 15.86 4.56
CA TYR A 19 -15.95 16.74 4.39
C TYR A 19 -15.13 16.35 3.16
N LYS A 20 -14.81 15.06 3.03
CA LYS A 20 -13.96 14.55 1.95
C LYS A 20 -14.58 14.73 0.57
N THR A 21 -15.86 14.41 0.43
CA THR A 21 -16.59 14.58 -0.84
C THR A 21 -16.81 16.05 -1.23
N GLY A 22 -16.69 16.99 -0.29
CA GLY A 22 -16.83 18.43 -0.53
C GLY A 22 -15.55 19.14 -0.99
N LEU A 23 -14.43 18.43 -1.12
CA LEU A 23 -13.16 19.03 -1.52
C LEU A 23 -13.13 19.33 -3.03
N PRO A 24 -12.38 20.36 -3.48
CA PRO A 24 -12.13 20.55 -4.90
C PRO A 24 -11.30 19.39 -5.47
N SER A 25 -11.54 19.02 -6.72
CA SER A 25 -10.89 17.87 -7.39
C SER A 25 -9.37 17.94 -7.36
N TRP A 26 -8.78 19.12 -7.50
CA TRP A 26 -7.32 19.31 -7.41
C TRP A 26 -6.76 18.84 -6.06
N ASN A 27 -7.47 19.14 -4.96
CA ASN A 27 -7.04 18.80 -3.61
C ASN A 27 -7.23 17.29 -3.36
N MET A 28 -8.27 16.69 -3.92
CA MET A 28 -8.46 15.23 -3.91
C MET A 28 -7.29 14.53 -4.61
N VAL A 29 -6.89 15.01 -5.79
CA VAL A 29 -5.76 14.43 -6.54
C VAL A 29 -4.44 14.63 -5.80
N LEU A 30 -4.16 15.81 -5.25
CA LEU A 30 -2.91 16.05 -4.52
C LEU A 30 -2.81 15.19 -3.25
N ARG A 31 -3.87 15.17 -2.45
CA ARG A 31 -3.91 14.33 -1.23
C ARG A 31 -3.90 12.85 -1.58
N GLY A 32 -4.53 12.48 -2.70
CA GLY A 32 -4.46 11.14 -3.30
C GLY A 32 -3.04 10.77 -3.71
N PHE A 33 -2.32 11.67 -4.37
CA PHE A 33 -0.93 11.46 -4.78
C PHE A 33 -0.02 11.16 -3.60
N PHE A 34 -0.09 11.99 -2.55
CA PHE A 34 0.72 11.77 -1.35
C PHE A 34 0.38 10.44 -0.67
N SER A 35 -0.91 10.11 -0.52
CA SER A 35 -1.28 8.82 0.08
C SER A 35 -0.81 7.62 -0.77
N GLY A 36 -0.94 7.70 -2.09
CA GLY A 36 -0.43 6.67 -2.99
C GLY A 36 1.07 6.45 -2.85
N ALA A 37 1.83 7.54 -2.78
CA ALA A 37 3.27 7.48 -2.52
C ALA A 37 3.59 6.92 -1.13
N PHE A 38 2.85 7.29 -0.08
CA PHE A 38 3.06 6.80 1.28
C PHE A 38 2.78 5.31 1.43
N ILE A 39 1.72 4.80 0.80
CA ILE A 39 1.42 3.37 0.77
C ILE A 39 2.52 2.63 -0.01
N ALA A 40 2.96 3.17 -1.14
CA ALA A 40 4.06 2.58 -1.91
C ALA A 40 5.40 2.61 -1.15
N MET A 41 5.66 3.63 -0.34
CA MET A 41 6.79 3.69 0.60
C MET A 41 6.73 2.57 1.63
N GLY A 42 5.57 2.39 2.28
CA GLY A 42 5.36 1.29 3.23
C GLY A 42 5.55 -0.09 2.58
N ALA A 43 5.03 -0.29 1.37
CA ALA A 43 5.23 -1.51 0.61
C ALA A 43 6.69 -1.75 0.21
N GLY A 44 7.39 -0.68 -0.19
CA GLY A 44 8.80 -0.70 -0.54
C GLY A 44 9.68 -1.08 0.65
N LEU A 45 9.45 -0.44 1.80
CA LEU A 45 10.13 -0.76 3.05
C LEU A 45 9.84 -2.20 3.49
N ALA A 46 8.58 -2.64 3.46
CA ALA A 46 8.20 -4.01 3.80
C ALA A 46 8.90 -5.04 2.88
N THR A 47 9.06 -4.72 1.60
CA THR A 47 9.78 -5.57 0.65
C THR A 47 11.27 -5.68 1.02
N VAL A 48 11.92 -4.56 1.32
CA VAL A 48 13.34 -4.50 1.74
C VAL A 48 13.57 -5.15 3.10
N CYS A 49 12.66 -5.04 4.06
CA CYS A 49 12.78 -5.73 5.34
C CYS A 49 12.56 -7.25 5.21
N SER A 50 11.80 -7.69 4.21
CA SER A 50 11.56 -9.12 3.95
C SER A 50 12.67 -9.80 3.15
N THR A 51 13.54 -9.03 2.48
CA THR A 51 14.64 -9.55 1.67
C THR A 51 15.80 -10.00 2.55
N GLY A 52 16.35 -11.18 2.28
CA GLY A 52 17.42 -11.79 3.09
C GLY A 52 16.94 -12.66 4.25
N ILE A 53 15.65 -12.61 4.61
CA ILE A 53 15.01 -13.60 5.51
C ILE A 53 14.83 -14.95 4.79
N GLN A 54 14.91 -14.97 3.46
CA GLN A 54 15.11 -16.21 2.71
C GLN A 54 16.57 -16.64 2.87
N GLY A 55 16.84 -17.46 3.87
CA GLY A 55 18.15 -18.08 4.04
C GLY A 55 18.51 -18.85 2.78
N ASN A 56 19.47 -18.33 2.00
CA ASN A 56 20.24 -19.19 1.11
C ASN A 56 20.90 -20.26 1.99
N ALA A 57 20.95 -21.52 1.56
CA ALA A 57 21.57 -22.62 2.31
C ALA A 57 23.00 -22.23 2.77
N ALA A 58 23.71 -21.40 2.00
CA ALA A 58 25.01 -20.83 2.36
C ALA A 58 25.00 -19.85 3.55
N ALA A 59 23.95 -19.03 3.72
CA ALA A 59 23.84 -18.06 4.83
C ALA A 59 23.43 -18.72 6.14
N VAL A 60 22.64 -19.80 6.06
CA VAL A 60 22.31 -20.66 7.20
C VAL A 60 23.53 -21.48 7.61
N ALA A 61 24.30 -22.01 6.64
CA ALA A 61 25.56 -22.73 6.90
C ALA A 61 26.66 -21.83 7.47
N ALA A 62 26.69 -20.54 7.12
CA ALA A 62 27.66 -19.56 7.63
C ALA A 62 27.27 -18.94 8.98
N GLY A 63 26.17 -19.36 9.61
CA GLY A 63 25.78 -18.95 10.97
C GLY A 63 25.23 -17.53 11.10
N PHE A 64 25.02 -16.81 10.00
CA PHE A 64 24.48 -15.44 10.01
C PHE A 64 22.97 -15.39 10.24
N VAL A 65 22.24 -16.49 10.00
CA VAL A 65 20.79 -16.60 10.20
C VAL A 65 20.48 -17.96 10.81
N ASN A 66 19.80 -17.99 11.95
CA ASN A 66 19.33 -19.25 12.55
C ASN A 66 18.29 -19.91 11.63
N ALA A 67 18.36 -21.22 11.42
CA ALA A 67 17.49 -21.96 10.50
C ALA A 67 15.99 -21.73 10.75
N GLY A 68 15.58 -21.46 12.00
CA GLY A 68 14.20 -21.11 12.35
C GLY A 68 13.75 -19.72 11.86
N PHE A 69 14.69 -18.78 11.70
CA PHE A 69 14.43 -17.43 11.20
C PHE A 69 14.38 -17.36 9.66
N ALA A 70 14.90 -18.39 8.97
CA ALA A 70 14.81 -18.55 7.53
C ALA A 70 13.48 -19.16 7.04
N ALA A 71 12.49 -19.28 7.94
CA ALA A 71 11.19 -19.86 7.61
C ALA A 71 10.31 -18.88 6.81
N PRO A 72 9.58 -19.34 5.77
CA PRO A 72 8.66 -18.50 4.99
C PRO A 72 7.64 -17.74 5.84
N GLY A 73 7.25 -18.28 7.00
CA GLY A 73 6.31 -17.63 7.92
C GLY A 73 6.87 -16.35 8.57
N ILE A 74 8.15 -16.35 8.96
CA ILE A 74 8.79 -15.16 9.57
C ILE A 74 8.94 -14.05 8.54
N GLN A 75 9.26 -14.40 7.31
CA GLN A 75 9.33 -13.45 6.19
C GLN A 75 7.99 -12.73 5.98
N GLN A 76 6.87 -13.46 5.98
CA GLN A 76 5.54 -12.88 5.82
C GLN A 76 5.12 -12.06 7.05
N LEU A 77 5.49 -12.50 8.26
CA LEU A 77 5.25 -11.75 9.48
C LEU A 77 5.95 -10.39 9.46
N VAL A 78 7.23 -10.34 9.07
CA VAL A 78 7.99 -9.08 8.97
C VAL A 78 7.41 -8.18 7.89
N LEU A 79 7.05 -8.72 6.72
CA LEU A 79 6.39 -7.96 5.67
C LEU A 79 5.09 -7.32 6.17
N GLY A 80 4.23 -8.11 6.82
CA GLY A 80 2.96 -7.65 7.38
C GLY A 80 3.11 -6.66 8.53
N ALA A 81 4.14 -6.80 9.36
CA ALA A 81 4.40 -5.90 10.49
C ALA A 81 4.90 -4.52 10.06
N VAL A 82 5.65 -4.45 8.94
CA VAL A 82 6.29 -3.21 8.47
C VAL A 82 5.40 -2.42 7.52
N PHE A 83 4.52 -3.10 6.75
CA PHE A 83 3.61 -2.44 5.80
C PHE A 83 2.76 -1.29 6.39
N PRO A 84 2.20 -1.37 7.63
CA PRO A 84 1.33 -0.34 8.19
C PRO A 84 1.96 1.05 8.32
N VAL A 85 3.29 1.18 8.24
CA VAL A 85 3.99 2.48 8.27
C VAL A 85 3.43 3.44 7.21
N GLY A 86 3.12 2.94 5.99
CA GLY A 86 2.54 3.77 4.93
C GLY A 86 1.14 4.32 5.28
N LEU A 87 0.33 3.50 5.97
CA LEU A 87 -1.00 3.90 6.43
C LEU A 87 -0.91 4.91 7.58
N ILE A 88 0.04 4.73 8.50
CA ILE A 88 0.29 5.66 9.60
C ILE A 88 0.67 7.04 9.05
N ILE A 89 1.59 7.12 8.09
CA ILE A 89 1.99 8.39 7.46
C ILE A 89 0.79 9.05 6.75
N THR A 90 -0.01 8.25 6.03
CA THR A 90 -1.24 8.75 5.37
C THR A 90 -2.20 9.41 6.37
N ILE A 91 -2.41 8.78 7.53
CA ILE A 91 -3.32 9.30 8.55
C ILE A 91 -2.74 10.57 9.20
N LEU A 92 -1.45 10.56 9.56
CA LEU A 92 -0.80 11.69 10.23
C LEU A 92 -0.74 12.94 9.35
N THR A 93 -0.56 12.76 8.04
CA THR A 93 -0.54 13.87 7.06
C THR A 93 -1.94 14.29 6.62
N GLY A 94 -2.98 13.52 6.98
CA GLY A 94 -4.32 13.72 6.47
C GLY A 94 -4.39 13.59 4.95
N ALA A 95 -3.62 12.71 4.34
CA ALA A 95 -3.72 12.41 2.92
C ALA A 95 -4.99 11.56 2.62
N GLU A 96 -5.42 11.53 1.36
CA GLU A 96 -6.66 10.81 0.96
C GLU A 96 -6.33 9.47 0.33
N LEU A 97 -6.86 8.40 0.92
CA LEU A 97 -6.67 7.04 0.45
C LEU A 97 -8.00 6.46 0.00
N PHE A 98 -8.04 5.93 -1.22
CA PHE A 98 -9.24 5.37 -1.82
C PHE A 98 -9.93 4.34 -0.93
N THR A 99 -9.18 3.43 -0.29
CA THR A 99 -9.76 2.38 0.56
C THR A 99 -10.42 2.94 1.83
N GLY A 100 -9.91 4.05 2.38
CA GLY A 100 -10.56 4.76 3.48
C GLY A 100 -11.80 5.53 3.03
N ASP A 101 -11.75 6.10 1.83
CA ASP A 101 -12.85 6.86 1.24
C ASP A 101 -13.99 5.98 0.75
N ALA A 102 -13.68 4.76 0.32
CA ALA A 102 -14.64 3.70 0.05
C ALA A 102 -15.42 3.27 1.30
N MET A 103 -14.91 3.53 2.50
CA MET A 103 -15.65 3.35 3.75
C MET A 103 -16.45 4.61 4.13
N LEU A 104 -15.78 5.77 4.18
CA LEU A 104 -16.37 6.99 4.76
C LEU A 104 -17.41 7.65 3.84
N ALA A 105 -17.17 7.69 2.53
CA ALA A 105 -18.07 8.38 1.60
C ALA A 105 -19.43 7.67 1.43
N PRO A 106 -19.52 6.33 1.33
CA PRO A 106 -20.80 5.63 1.34
C PRO A 106 -21.57 5.78 2.65
N VAL A 107 -20.90 5.79 3.81
CA VAL A 107 -21.57 6.05 5.10
C VAL A 107 -22.26 7.41 5.07
N ALA A 108 -21.60 8.45 4.54
CA ALA A 108 -22.21 9.76 4.36
C ALA A 108 -23.41 9.75 3.39
N ALA A 109 -23.37 8.93 2.34
CA ALA A 109 -24.47 8.78 1.39
C ALA A 109 -25.67 8.03 1.99
N PHE A 110 -25.42 6.97 2.78
CA PHE A 110 -26.47 6.20 3.47
C PHE A 110 -27.23 7.01 4.50
N ILE A 111 -26.58 7.96 5.17
CA ILE A 111 -27.24 8.91 6.07
C ILE A 111 -27.74 10.18 5.36
N HIS A 112 -27.79 10.16 4.02
CA HIS A 112 -28.28 11.24 3.16
C HIS A 112 -27.59 12.59 3.32
N LYS A 113 -26.32 12.62 3.76
CA LYS A 113 -25.52 13.86 3.86
C LYS A 113 -24.89 14.26 2.53
N VAL A 114 -24.70 13.32 1.61
CA VAL A 114 -24.08 13.53 0.29
C VAL A 114 -24.78 12.71 -0.78
N SER A 115 -24.63 13.11 -2.04
CA SER A 115 -25.15 12.34 -3.17
C SER A 115 -24.19 11.21 -3.57
N TRP A 116 -24.72 10.12 -4.12
CA TRP A 116 -23.88 9.04 -4.70
C TRP A 116 -23.01 9.54 -5.86
N ALA A 117 -23.43 10.58 -6.58
CA ALA A 117 -22.60 11.22 -7.61
C ALA A 117 -21.34 11.85 -7.01
N SER A 118 -21.45 12.46 -5.82
CA SER A 118 -20.31 13.02 -5.09
C SER A 118 -19.35 11.93 -4.61
N VAL A 119 -19.87 10.77 -4.21
CA VAL A 119 -19.07 9.60 -3.81
C VAL A 119 -18.26 9.07 -5.00
N LEU A 120 -18.90 8.87 -6.16
CA LEU A 120 -18.22 8.40 -7.37
C LEU A 120 -17.16 9.40 -7.85
N ASN A 121 -17.44 10.70 -7.77
CA ASN A 121 -16.49 11.75 -8.12
C ASN A 121 -15.23 11.69 -7.24
N LEU A 122 -15.41 11.59 -5.91
CA LEU A 122 -14.29 11.42 -4.96
C LEU A 122 -13.47 10.18 -5.31
N TRP A 123 -14.13 9.05 -5.53
CA TRP A 123 -13.47 7.77 -5.83
C TRP A 123 -12.57 7.86 -7.06
N VAL A 124 -13.07 8.45 -8.15
CA VAL A 124 -12.29 8.59 -9.39
C VAL A 124 -11.05 9.44 -9.16
N TRP A 125 -11.19 10.63 -8.58
CA TRP A 125 -10.05 11.55 -8.41
C TRP A 125 -9.01 11.04 -7.41
N VAL A 126 -9.46 10.49 -6.28
CA VAL A 126 -8.55 9.94 -5.26
C VAL A 126 -7.84 8.70 -5.80
N TYR A 127 -8.55 7.83 -6.53
CA TYR A 127 -7.93 6.65 -7.14
C TYR A 127 -6.86 7.02 -8.18
N ILE A 128 -7.15 7.99 -9.04
CA ILE A 128 -6.16 8.52 -10.01
C ILE A 128 -4.95 9.08 -9.26
N GLY A 129 -5.18 9.89 -8.22
CA GLY A 129 -4.10 10.41 -7.38
C GLY A 129 -3.25 9.29 -6.76
N ASN A 130 -3.89 8.30 -6.13
CA ASN A 130 -3.21 7.16 -5.51
C ASN A 130 -2.39 6.36 -6.53
N LEU A 131 -2.93 6.12 -7.73
CA LEU A 131 -2.24 5.43 -8.81
C LEU A 131 -0.99 6.19 -9.24
N ILE A 132 -1.11 7.49 -9.52
CA ILE A 132 0.03 8.32 -9.94
C ILE A 132 1.11 8.35 -8.85
N GLY A 133 0.72 8.56 -7.59
CA GLY A 133 1.64 8.57 -6.46
C GLY A 133 2.41 7.25 -6.29
N SER A 134 1.71 6.12 -6.42
CA SER A 134 2.35 4.81 -6.33
C SER A 134 3.30 4.54 -7.50
N ILE A 135 2.97 4.95 -8.72
CA ILE A 135 3.83 4.81 -9.91
C ILE A 135 5.10 5.66 -9.76
N VAL A 136 4.98 6.91 -9.31
CA VAL A 136 6.13 7.78 -9.08
C VAL A 136 7.09 7.16 -8.07
N TRP A 137 6.57 6.62 -6.97
CA TRP A 137 7.41 5.92 -6.01
C TRP A 137 8.03 4.63 -6.58
N ALA A 138 7.27 3.85 -7.35
CA ALA A 138 7.78 2.65 -8.01
C ALA A 138 8.92 2.98 -8.99
N TYR A 139 8.81 4.10 -9.70
CA TYR A 139 9.87 4.63 -10.56
C TYR A 139 11.13 4.95 -9.75
N ILE A 140 11.00 5.69 -8.65
CA ILE A 140 12.13 5.99 -7.74
C ILE A 140 12.78 4.70 -7.23
N MET A 141 11.99 3.70 -6.85
CA MET A 141 12.52 2.42 -6.38
C MET A 141 13.26 1.64 -7.47
N THR A 142 12.76 1.70 -8.72
CA THR A 142 13.37 1.04 -9.87
C THR A 142 14.74 1.61 -10.19
N TYR A 143 14.89 2.94 -10.21
CA TYR A 143 16.19 3.59 -10.47
C TYR A 143 17.09 3.70 -9.23
N GLY A 144 16.56 3.37 -8.05
CA GLY A 144 17.29 3.32 -6.80
C GLY A 144 17.56 1.88 -6.35
N PRO A 145 16.98 1.44 -5.22
CA PRO A 145 17.36 0.21 -4.54
C PRO A 145 17.05 -1.10 -5.29
N TYR A 146 16.17 -1.11 -6.30
CA TYR A 146 15.81 -2.33 -7.02
C TYR A 146 16.79 -2.71 -8.14
N THR A 147 17.64 -1.78 -8.57
CA THR A 147 18.68 -2.05 -9.57
C THR A 147 20.07 -1.77 -9.00
N SER A 148 21.01 -2.65 -9.30
CA SER A 148 22.44 -2.42 -9.09
C SER A 148 23.13 -2.20 -10.43
N VAL A 149 24.01 -1.20 -10.50
CA VAL A 149 24.85 -0.93 -11.67
C VAL A 149 26.23 -1.53 -11.42
N SER A 150 26.65 -2.47 -12.28
CA SER A 150 28.00 -3.04 -12.20
C SER A 150 29.06 -2.01 -12.62
N THR A 151 30.33 -2.25 -12.30
CA THR A 151 31.47 -1.44 -12.75
C THR A 151 31.58 -1.33 -14.29
N THR A 152 30.98 -2.28 -15.01
CA THR A 152 30.88 -2.31 -16.48
C THR A 152 29.63 -1.63 -17.05
N GLY A 153 28.81 -1.00 -16.20
CA GLY A 153 27.57 -0.31 -16.61
C GLY A 153 26.38 -1.24 -16.85
N ALA A 154 26.48 -2.54 -16.54
CA ALA A 154 25.36 -3.46 -16.66
C ALA A 154 24.36 -3.23 -15.51
N ILE A 155 23.10 -3.03 -15.87
CA ILE A 155 22.00 -2.87 -14.91
C ILE A 155 21.47 -4.27 -14.58
N THR A 156 21.66 -4.72 -13.34
CA THR A 156 21.12 -5.98 -12.83
C THR A 156 20.09 -5.71 -11.73
N ALA A 157 19.08 -6.57 -11.61
CA ALA A 157 18.13 -6.48 -10.51
C ALA A 157 18.84 -6.84 -9.19
N SER A 158 18.72 -5.98 -8.18
CA SER A 158 19.23 -6.26 -6.84
C SER A 158 18.41 -7.38 -6.19
N GLY A 159 18.89 -7.96 -5.08
CA GLY A 159 18.10 -8.91 -4.29
C GLY A 159 16.73 -8.36 -3.86
N PHE A 160 16.63 -7.03 -3.71
CA PHE A 160 15.38 -6.33 -3.42
C PHE A 160 14.45 -6.27 -4.64
N GLY A 161 15.00 -5.96 -5.81
CA GLY A 161 14.26 -5.96 -7.08
C GLY A 161 13.73 -7.34 -7.44
N LEU A 162 14.55 -8.39 -7.28
CA LEU A 162 14.12 -9.78 -7.51
C LEU A 162 12.97 -10.18 -6.58
N ARG A 163 13.00 -9.77 -5.31
CA ARG A 163 11.91 -10.04 -4.39
C ARG A 163 10.63 -9.32 -4.79
N ALA A 164 10.72 -8.04 -5.18
CA ALA A 164 9.58 -7.29 -5.68
C ALA A 164 8.93 -7.98 -6.89
N VAL A 165 9.76 -8.46 -7.84
CA VAL A 165 9.29 -9.24 -8.99
C VAL A 165 8.64 -10.55 -8.55
N GLN A 166 9.21 -11.30 -7.60
CA GLN A 166 8.58 -12.52 -7.09
C GLN A 166 7.23 -12.27 -6.43
N ILE A 167 7.09 -11.19 -5.65
CA ILE A 167 5.82 -10.80 -5.05
C ILE A 167 4.82 -10.45 -6.16
N ALA A 168 5.23 -9.69 -7.17
CA ALA A 168 4.38 -9.33 -8.29
C ALA A 168 3.94 -10.57 -9.10
N LEU A 169 4.86 -11.47 -9.41
CA LEU A 169 4.57 -12.75 -10.06
C LEU A 169 3.56 -13.55 -9.25
N ALA A 170 3.76 -13.70 -7.93
CA ALA A 170 2.83 -14.43 -7.07
C ALA A 170 1.42 -13.81 -7.06
N LYS A 171 1.30 -12.49 -7.26
CA LYS A 171 0.00 -11.79 -7.37
C LYS A 171 -0.67 -11.91 -8.74
N VAL A 172 0.06 -12.23 -9.81
CA VAL A 172 -0.52 -12.39 -11.16
C VAL A 172 -0.60 -13.84 -11.62
N SER A 173 0.05 -14.77 -10.90
CA SER A 173 0.17 -16.19 -11.27
C SER A 173 -0.91 -17.04 -10.60
N TYR A 174 -2.18 -16.68 -10.80
CA TYR A 174 -3.29 -17.43 -10.21
C TYR A 174 -3.48 -18.81 -10.83
N PHE A 175 -3.86 -19.79 -10.00
CA PHE A 175 -4.11 -21.16 -10.46
C PHE A 175 -5.56 -21.32 -10.92
N GLY A 176 -5.74 -21.74 -12.19
CA GLY A 176 -7.03 -22.11 -12.75
C GLY A 176 -7.99 -20.94 -13.07
N THR A 177 -9.18 -21.28 -13.58
CA THR A 177 -10.22 -20.31 -13.99
C THR A 177 -10.87 -19.57 -12.83
N ALA A 178 -10.81 -20.12 -11.61
CA ALA A 178 -11.25 -19.45 -10.39
C ALA A 178 -10.32 -18.30 -9.97
N GLY A 179 -9.05 -18.38 -10.36
CA GLY A 179 -8.04 -17.34 -10.17
C GLY A 179 -8.29 -16.05 -10.97
N LEU A 180 -9.08 -16.11 -12.05
CA LEU A 180 -9.45 -14.91 -12.81
C LEU A 180 -10.42 -14.00 -12.04
N TRP A 181 -11.13 -14.53 -11.04
CA TRP A 181 -12.08 -13.79 -10.21
C TRP A 181 -11.50 -13.37 -8.86
N SER A 182 -10.30 -13.83 -8.50
CA SER A 182 -9.63 -13.36 -7.29
C SER A 182 -9.04 -11.98 -7.53
N ALA A 183 -9.82 -10.96 -7.17
CA ALA A 183 -9.38 -9.58 -7.15
C ALA A 183 -8.42 -9.33 -5.97
N PHE A 184 -7.13 -9.62 -6.16
CA PHE A 184 -6.03 -9.15 -5.32
C PHE A 184 -4.80 -8.76 -6.15
#